data_AF-A0A8R1Y165-F1
#
_entry.id   AF-A0A8R1Y165-F1
#
_cell.length_a   1.000
_cell.length_b   1.000
_cell.length_c   1.000
_cell.angle_alpha   90.00
_cell.angle_beta   90.00
_cell.angle_gamma   90.00
#
_symmetry.space_group_name_H-M   'P 1'
#
loop_
_entity.id
_entity.type
_entity.pdbx_description
1 polymer ?
#
loop_
_entity_poly.entity_id
_entity_poly.type
_entity_poly.pdbx_seq_one_letter_code
_entity_poly.pdbx_strand_id
1 'polypeptide(L)'
;MGTRLSVSLEDPEVSPRTDRPPTFDPLYGFPKGRKPREMKATWEEMDHWKLELGDRDYCAHLLINLKKCQRQYVPFSHYYCIDQYHGWQNCQYDDHILRMKEFERERRLLKRASRKKAAQEKMSNI
;
A
#
# COMPACT_ATOMS: atom_id res chain seq x y z
N MET A 1 -13.32 -7.17 0.29
CA MET A 1 -14.59 -7.11 1.05
C MET A 1 -14.39 -7.14 2.57
N GLY A 2 -13.32 -7.72 3.13
CA GLY A 2 -13.18 -7.89 4.60
C GLY A 2 -13.15 -6.62 5.44
N THR A 3 -12.40 -5.59 5.03
CA THR A 3 -12.19 -4.37 5.84
C THR A 3 -13.40 -3.43 5.92
N ARG A 4 -14.28 -3.42 4.91
CA ARG A 4 -15.50 -2.59 4.97
C ARG A 4 -16.51 -3.12 5.99
N LEU A 5 -16.63 -4.45 6.10
CA LEU A 5 -17.54 -5.09 7.06
C LEU A 5 -17.01 -5.00 8.49
N SER A 6 -15.69 -5.07 8.70
CA SER A 6 -15.11 -4.97 10.05
C SER A 6 -15.37 -3.62 10.70
N VAL A 7 -15.44 -2.52 9.94
CA VAL A 7 -15.78 -1.18 10.48
C VAL A 7 -17.21 -1.11 11.01
N SER A 8 -18.13 -1.91 10.46
CA SER A 8 -19.52 -1.96 10.92
C SER A 8 -19.71 -2.88 12.13
N LEU A 9 -18.80 -3.83 12.36
CA LEU A 9 -18.84 -4.77 13.47
C LEU A 9 -17.96 -4.34 14.66
N GLU A 10 -16.84 -3.65 14.39
CA GLU A 10 -15.93 -3.11 15.40
C GLU A 10 -16.31 -1.65 15.75
N ASP A 11 -15.75 -1.14 16.85
CA ASP A 11 -15.96 0.24 17.29
C ASP A 11 -15.54 1.24 16.19
N PRO A 12 -16.44 2.11 15.70
CA PRO A 12 -16.19 2.99 14.56
C PRO A 12 -15.11 4.04 14.84
N GLU A 13 -14.78 4.28 16.11
CA GLU A 13 -13.72 5.19 16.53
C GLU A 13 -12.31 4.61 16.37
N VAL A 14 -12.18 3.28 16.47
CA VAL A 14 -10.88 2.59 16.47
C VAL A 14 -10.60 1.95 15.12
N SER A 15 -11.63 1.60 14.36
CA SER A 15 -11.51 1.00 13.04
C SER A 15 -11.21 2.05 11.95
N PRO A 16 -10.05 1.98 11.26
CA PRO A 16 -9.75 2.89 10.16
C PRO A 16 -10.64 2.62 8.94
N ARG A 17 -11.09 3.69 8.28
CA ARG A 17 -11.96 3.62 7.10
C ARG A 17 -11.14 3.68 5.83
N THR A 18 -11.36 2.74 4.91
CA THR A 18 -10.65 2.70 3.61
C THR A 18 -11.09 3.78 2.63
N ASP A 19 -12.25 4.41 2.87
CA ASP A 19 -12.84 5.41 1.97
C ASP A 19 -12.28 6.82 2.20
N ARG A 20 -11.45 7.02 3.24
CA ARG A 20 -10.88 8.31 3.61
C ARG A 20 -9.36 8.24 3.64
N PRO A 21 -8.66 9.36 3.37
CA PRO A 21 -7.21 9.43 3.56
C PRO A 21 -6.86 9.24 5.05
N PRO A 22 -5.61 8.83 5.36
CA PRO A 22 -5.18 8.62 6.73
C PRO A 22 -5.31 9.89 7.57
N THR A 23 -5.82 9.74 8.78
CA THR A 23 -6.13 10.88 9.67
C THR A 23 -4.89 11.53 10.29
N PHE A 24 -3.81 10.77 10.45
CA PHE A 24 -2.58 11.20 11.12
C PHE A 24 -1.48 11.56 10.11
N ASP A 25 -0.66 12.55 10.46
CA ASP A 25 0.55 12.90 9.71
C ASP A 25 1.43 11.65 9.44
N PRO A 26 1.83 11.42 8.18
CA PRO A 26 2.78 10.36 7.82
C PRO A 26 4.07 10.35 8.64
N LEU A 27 4.56 11.52 9.08
CA LEU A 27 5.80 11.64 9.87
C LEU A 27 5.60 11.39 11.37
N TYR A 28 4.36 11.31 11.85
CA TYR A 28 4.07 11.08 13.27
C TYR A 28 4.59 9.72 13.74
N GLY A 29 5.52 9.73 14.71
CA GLY A 29 6.17 8.52 15.24
C GLY A 29 7.47 8.11 14.53
N PHE A 30 7.94 8.89 13.54
CA PHE A 30 9.20 8.65 12.83
C PHE A 30 10.20 9.78 13.11
N PRO A 31 10.97 9.75 14.21
CA PRO A 31 11.83 10.87 14.62
C PRO A 31 12.99 11.15 13.63
N LYS A 32 13.39 10.15 12.83
CA LYS A 32 14.44 10.27 11.79
C LYS A 32 13.86 10.50 10.38
N GLY A 33 12.55 10.74 10.27
CA GLY A 33 11.85 10.78 8.99
C GLY A 33 11.58 9.39 8.38
N ARG A 34 10.79 9.35 7.31
CA ARG A 34 10.49 8.15 6.53
C ARG A 34 11.24 8.21 5.19
N LYS A 35 11.88 7.12 4.78
CA LYS A 35 12.48 7.03 3.45
C LYS A 35 11.37 7.14 2.38
N PRO A 36 11.46 8.06 1.41
CA PRO A 36 10.49 8.14 0.32
C PRO A 36 10.59 6.89 -0.56
N ARG A 37 9.47 6.52 -1.18
CA ARG A 37 9.45 5.42 -2.16
C ARG A 37 10.02 5.92 -3.47
N GLU A 38 10.98 5.19 -4.02
CA GLU A 38 11.64 5.55 -5.27
C GLU A 38 10.90 4.89 -6.44
N MET A 39 10.41 5.71 -7.38
CA MET A 39 9.92 5.24 -8.67
C MET A 39 11.11 4.95 -9.59
N LYS A 40 11.29 3.68 -9.95
CA LYS A 40 12.41 3.26 -10.82
C LYS A 40 12.12 3.45 -12.32
N ALA A 41 10.85 3.36 -12.72
CA ALA A 41 10.44 3.52 -14.12
C ALA A 41 10.14 4.99 -14.42
N THR A 42 10.51 5.46 -15.61
CA THR A 42 10.15 6.81 -16.08
C THR A 42 8.72 6.83 -16.62
N TRP A 43 8.09 8.00 -16.64
CA TRP A 43 6.74 8.17 -17.20
C TRP A 43 6.70 7.84 -18.70
N GLU A 44 7.72 8.28 -19.45
CA GLU A 44 7.87 8.01 -20.88
C GLU A 44 7.94 6.50 -21.17
N GLU A 45 8.65 5.73 -20.34
CA GLU A 45 8.71 4.28 -20.47
C GLU A 45 7.34 3.63 -20.23
N MET A 46 6.60 4.08 -19.22
CA MET A 46 5.26 3.55 -18.92
C MET A 46 4.25 3.83 -20.04
N ASP A 47 4.34 5.00 -20.66
CA ASP A 47 3.50 5.38 -21.80
C ASP A 47 3.90 4.61 -23.08
N HIS A 48 5.19 4.44 -23.34
CA HIS A 48 5.68 3.64 -24.48
C HIS A 48 5.18 2.19 -24.42
N TRP A 49 5.12 1.60 -23.22
CA TRP A 49 4.61 0.24 -23.00
C TRP A 49 3.09 0.16 -22.82
N LYS A 50 2.38 1.29 -22.94
CA LYS A 50 0.92 1.39 -22.81
C LYS A 50 0.41 0.67 -21.56
N LEU A 51 0.99 0.99 -20.40
CA LEU A 51 0.50 0.48 -19.11
C LEU A 51 -0.85 1.12 -18.77
N GLU A 52 -1.77 0.30 -18.27
CA GLU A 52 -3.05 0.77 -17.72
C GLU A 52 -2.83 1.62 -16.48
N LEU A 53 -3.78 2.47 -16.12
CA LEU A 53 -3.63 3.38 -14.98
C LEU A 53 -3.40 2.64 -13.66
N GLY A 54 -4.01 1.46 -13.49
CA GLY A 54 -3.81 0.60 -12.31
C GLY A 54 -2.46 -0.10 -12.26
N ASP A 55 -1.75 -0.21 -13.39
CA ASP A 55 -0.45 -0.88 -13.48
C ASP A 55 0.73 0.08 -13.26
N ARG A 56 0.46 1.39 -13.19
CA ARG A 56 1.45 2.47 -13.05
C ARG A 56 1.90 2.68 -11.59
N ASP A 57 2.09 1.57 -10.88
CA ASP A 57 2.53 1.54 -9.49
C ASP A 57 4.07 1.58 -9.37
N TYR A 58 4.60 1.63 -8.14
CA TYR A 58 6.05 1.52 -7.86
C TYR A 58 6.70 0.25 -8.44
N CYS A 59 5.90 -0.79 -8.72
CA CYS A 59 6.34 -2.05 -9.32
C CYS A 59 6.34 -2.06 -10.87
N ALA A 60 6.00 -0.94 -11.53
CA ALA A 60 5.90 -0.86 -12.99
C ALA A 60 7.18 -1.27 -13.74
N HIS A 61 8.35 -1.03 -13.16
CA HIS A 61 9.65 -1.41 -13.73
C HIS A 61 9.77 -2.93 -13.98
N LEU A 62 9.19 -3.77 -13.13
CA LEU A 62 9.16 -5.23 -13.31
C LEU A 62 8.11 -5.65 -14.33
N LEU A 63 6.97 -4.96 -14.36
CA LEU A 63 5.92 -5.20 -15.35
C LEU A 63 6.41 -4.91 -16.77
N ILE A 64 7.19 -3.85 -16.97
CA ILE A 64 7.83 -3.53 -18.25
C ILE A 64 8.77 -4.68 -18.68
N ASN A 65 9.55 -5.23 -17.75
CA ASN A 65 10.44 -6.36 -18.03
C ASN A 65 9.67 -7.63 -18.38
N LEU A 66 8.53 -7.89 -17.71
CA LEU A 66 7.63 -8.98 -18.05
C LEU A 66 7.06 -8.80 -19.47
N LYS A 67 6.57 -7.61 -19.82
CA LYS A 67 6.06 -7.32 -21.19
C LYS A 67 7.14 -7.47 -22.26
N LYS A 68 8.39 -7.07 -21.95
CA LYS A 68 9.54 -7.30 -22.85
C LYS A 68 9.77 -8.79 -23.11
N CYS A 69 9.81 -9.60 -22.05
CA CYS A 69 9.97 -11.06 -22.17
C CYS A 69 8.81 -11.69 -22.96
N GLN A 70 7.57 -11.27 -22.66
CA GLN A 70 6.38 -11.79 -23.35
C GLN A 70 6.43 -11.53 -24.85
N ARG A 71 6.90 -10.35 -25.30
CA ARG A 71 7.06 -10.04 -26.73
C ARG A 71 8.15 -10.88 -27.40
N GLN A 72 9.20 -11.27 -26.68
CA GLN A 72 10.32 -12.05 -27.24
C GLN A 72 9.98 -13.52 -27.43
N TYR A 73 9.21 -14.12 -26.53
CA TYR A 73 8.96 -15.58 -26.50
C TYR A 73 7.54 -15.98 -26.93
N VAL A 74 6.82 -15.14 -27.68
CA VAL A 74 5.50 -15.52 -28.25
C VAL A 74 5.68 -16.74 -29.18
N PRO A 75 4.87 -17.81 -29.07
CA PRO A 75 3.67 -17.98 -28.25
C PRO A 75 3.90 -18.64 -26.87
N PHE A 76 5.10 -19.11 -26.56
CA PHE A 76 5.41 -19.88 -25.35
C PHE A 76 5.86 -19.01 -24.16
N SER A 77 5.49 -17.73 -24.14
CA SER A 77 5.95 -16.76 -23.14
C SER A 77 5.62 -17.16 -21.71
N HIS A 78 4.52 -17.90 -21.48
CA HIS A 78 4.13 -18.38 -20.17
C HIS A 78 5.21 -19.27 -19.51
N TYR A 79 5.94 -20.07 -20.29
CA TYR A 79 6.96 -20.98 -19.75
C TYR A 79 8.32 -20.31 -19.57
N TYR A 80 8.71 -19.44 -20.50
CA TYR A 80 10.02 -18.80 -20.49
C TYR A 80 10.08 -17.55 -19.59
N CYS A 81 8.93 -16.92 -19.29
CA CYS A 81 8.89 -15.66 -18.54
C CYS A 81 8.43 -15.80 -17.07
N ILE A 82 8.52 -17.01 -16.51
CA ILE A 82 8.05 -17.34 -15.16
C ILE A 82 8.81 -16.51 -14.10
N ASP A 83 10.12 -16.37 -14.24
CA ASP A 83 10.95 -15.62 -13.28
C ASP A 83 10.58 -14.14 -13.23
N GLN A 84 10.35 -13.51 -14.39
CA GLN A 84 9.93 -12.11 -14.49
C GLN A 84 8.52 -11.94 -13.90
N TYR A 85 7.64 -12.93 -14.11
CA TYR A 85 6.30 -12.91 -13.55
C TYR A 85 6.32 -12.99 -12.03
N HIS A 86 7.07 -13.94 -11.45
CA HIS A 86 7.23 -14.05 -10.00
C HIS A 86 7.92 -12.82 -9.40
N GLY A 87 8.92 -12.25 -10.08
CA GLY A 87 9.54 -11.00 -9.64
C GLY A 87 8.52 -9.87 -9.51
N TRP A 88 7.67 -9.69 -10.52
CA TRP A 88 6.58 -8.69 -10.48
C TRP A 88 5.55 -8.99 -9.39
N GLN A 89 5.11 -10.25 -9.25
CA GLN A 89 4.16 -10.69 -8.20
C GLN A 89 4.70 -10.43 -6.79
N ASN A 90 5.97 -10.73 -6.54
CA ASN A 90 6.60 -10.49 -5.24
C ASN A 90 6.63 -9.00 -4.91
N CYS A 91 6.92 -8.14 -5.89
CA CYS A 91 6.85 -6.69 -5.68
C CYS A 91 5.44 -6.21 -5.33
N GLN A 92 4.43 -6.72 -6.04
CA GLN A 92 3.03 -6.39 -5.76
C GLN A 92 2.58 -6.87 -4.37
N TYR A 93 3.07 -8.04 -3.96
CA TYR A 93 2.85 -8.59 -2.63
C TYR A 93 3.49 -7.71 -1.54
N ASP A 94 4.73 -7.28 -1.73
CA ASP A 94 5.43 -6.39 -0.80
C ASP A 94 4.73 -5.02 -0.69
N ASP A 95 4.24 -4.49 -1.80
CA ASP A 95 3.42 -3.27 -1.81
C ASP A 95 2.11 -3.44 -1.04
N HIS A 96 1.45 -4.58 -1.21
CA HIS A 96 0.25 -4.90 -0.45
C HIS A 96 0.53 -5.03 1.06
N ILE A 97 1.64 -5.64 1.45
CA ILE A 97 2.10 -5.68 2.85
C ILE A 97 2.31 -4.26 3.38
N LEU A 98 2.90 -3.36 2.57
CA LEU A 98 3.08 -1.96 2.98
C LEU A 98 1.74 -1.29 3.29
N ARG A 99 0.73 -1.48 2.43
CA ARG A 99 -0.64 -0.98 2.65
C ARG A 99 -1.28 -1.56 3.91
N MET A 100 -1.08 -2.85 4.19
CA MET A 100 -1.53 -3.48 5.44
C MET A 100 -0.87 -2.85 6.68
N LYS A 101 0.44 -2.57 6.62
CA LYS A 101 1.17 -1.89 7.71
C LYS A 101 0.64 -0.47 7.95
N GLU A 102 0.27 0.26 6.90
CA GLU A 102 -0.31 1.59 7.03
C GLU A 102 -1.71 1.56 7.65
N PHE A 103 -2.55 0.59 7.25
CA PHE A 103 -3.86 0.36 7.85
C PHE A 103 -3.74 0.02 9.34
N GLU A 104 -2.84 -0.90 9.70
CA GLU A 104 -2.61 -1.26 11.10
C GLU A 104 -2.02 -0.10 11.92
N ARG A 105 -1.12 0.70 11.33
CA ARG A 105 -0.59 1.92 11.95
C ARG A 105 -1.74 2.87 12.31
N GLU A 106 -2.65 3.15 11.38
CA GLU A 106 -3.78 4.03 11.65
C GLU A 106 -4.68 3.49 12.76
N ARG A 107 -5.03 2.20 12.73
CA ARG A 107 -5.79 1.53 13.80
C ARG A 107 -5.15 1.72 15.18
N ARG A 108 -3.83 1.50 15.28
CA ARG A 108 -3.09 1.65 16.54
C ARG A 108 -3.04 3.11 17.02
N LEU A 109 -2.96 4.06 16.10
CA LEU A 109 -2.98 5.49 16.42
C LEU A 109 -4.37 5.94 16.89
N LEU A 110 -5.45 5.48 16.26
CA LEU A 110 -6.82 5.72 16.72
C LEU A 110 -7.04 5.15 18.13
N LYS A 111 -6.61 3.91 18.38
CA LYS A 111 -6.63 3.30 19.73
C LYS A 111 -5.79 4.08 20.75
N ARG A 112 -4.71 4.75 20.34
CA ARG A 112 -3.93 5.63 21.21
C ARG A 112 -4.66 6.95 21.47
N ALA A 113 -5.31 7.51 20.46
CA ALA A 113 -6.09 8.73 20.58
C ALA A 113 -7.29 8.53 21.51
N SER A 114 -8.04 7.44 21.38
CA SER A 114 -9.16 7.12 22.28
C SER A 114 -8.70 6.97 23.74
N ARG A 115 -7.58 6.26 23.98
CA ARG A 115 -6.98 6.17 25.33
C ARG A 115 -6.58 7.53 25.91
N LYS A 116 -6.01 8.43 25.10
CA LYS A 116 -5.66 9.78 25.54
C LYS A 116 -6.90 10.62 25.87
N LYS A 117 -7.95 10.55 25.05
CA LYS A 117 -9.24 11.21 25.33
C LYS A 117 -9.83 10.72 26.65
N ALA A 118 -9.94 9.41 26.84
CA ALA A 118 -10.45 8.83 28.08
C ALA A 118 -9.60 9.20 29.32
N ALA A 119 -8.28 9.35 29.17
CA ALA A 119 -7.42 9.83 30.25
C ALA A 119 -7.63 11.32 30.54
N GLN A 120 -7.80 12.16 29.51
CA GLN A 120 -8.10 13.59 29.66
C GLN A 120 -9.46 13.81 30.33
N GLU A 121 -10.48 13.05 29.95
CA GLU A 121 -11.82 13.09 30.56
C GLU A 121 -11.79 12.69 32.03
N LYS A 122 -10.99 11.66 32.39
CA LYS A 122 -10.77 11.29 33.80
C LYS A 122 -10.07 12.39 34.59
N MET A 123 -9.14 13.10 33.96
CA MET A 123 -8.44 14.22 34.60
C MET A 123 -9.28 15.48 34.74
N SER A 124 -10.26 15.71 33.86
CA SER A 124 -11.18 16.86 33.96
C SER A 124 -12.31 16.65 34.96
N ASN A 125 -12.60 15.39 35.31
CA ASN A 125 -13.63 15.03 36.30
C ASN A 125 -13.10 14.98 37.75
N ILE A 126 -11.80 15.22 37.94
CA ILE A 126 -11.12 15.36 39.24
C ILE A 126 -10.86 16.86 39.47
#